data_AF-A0A4U8Q213-F1
#
_entry.id   AF-A0A4U8Q213-F1
#
_cell.length_a   1.000
_cell.length_b   1.000
_cell.length_c   1.000
_cell.angle_alpha   90.00
_cell.angle_beta   90.00
_cell.angle_gamma   90.00
#
_symmetry.space_group_name_H-M   'P 1'
#
loop_
_entity.id
_entity.type
_entity.pdbx_description
1 polymer ?
#
loop_
_entity_poly.entity_id
_entity_poly.type
_entity_poly.pdbx_seq_one_letter_code
_entity_poly.pdbx_strand_id
1 'polypeptide(L)'
;MRTLYTTVFMEEKFIQKRCDFTNMEEFGIMEQIILETPVARKGKIGIVSMKSTSMELKKINRNNIYRLILNDKKISKQDVAYKLRLSLPTVSQNLSELMEMDLIEETGTFESTGGRKAKCLSCNGRAKVGIGLDITKNHISLAIVDLTGNMVDCIRVRRTFEADKAYYEEIRSLLEQIVEKNQIDPKTVLGVAVTLPAIIGGDRKSIPQVYLFSLPPDFYEELKEYIPYPYTFYNDSNGGGFAEMWYREKGKNILYLFLGPTVGGAILLDDKIYYGDNQRSGEFGHTTLVPGGKKCYCGKEGCADAYLASSILSDQTDGSLERFFKLLDAGDDQCRKIWEEYVYYLSVHINNLRTFFDCKVVLGGYVGGYIKKYIKDIQIQVAGRNTFENDGSYVEASNFSWWSSAVGGALLYVSEFIKEV
;
A
#
# COMPACT_ATOMS: atom_id res chain seq x y z
N MET A 1 34.90 45.68 14.50
CA MET A 1 35.00 45.16 15.88
C MET A 1 33.67 45.41 16.57
N ARG A 2 32.74 44.44 16.61
CA ARG A 2 32.61 43.28 17.53
C ARG A 2 31.78 43.62 18.79
N THR A 3 30.49 43.25 18.77
CA THR A 3 29.70 42.74 19.92
C THR A 3 28.41 42.11 19.36
N LEU A 4 28.37 40.81 19.03
CA LEU A 4 27.99 39.65 19.87
C LEU A 4 26.58 39.76 20.49
N TYR A 5 25.59 39.31 19.72
CA TYR A 5 24.33 38.77 20.25
C TYR A 5 24.54 37.27 20.53
N THR A 6 24.41 36.88 21.79
CA THR A 6 24.44 35.48 22.22
C THR A 6 22.99 35.03 22.38
N THR A 7 22.45 34.32 21.39
CA THR A 7 21.19 33.58 21.52
C THR A 7 21.56 32.10 21.54
N VAL A 8 21.30 31.47 22.69
CA VAL A 8 21.57 30.06 22.94
C VAL A 8 20.59 29.22 22.12
N PHE A 9 21.06 28.62 21.03
CA PHE A 9 20.38 27.50 20.39
C PHE A 9 20.73 26.22 21.16
N MET A 10 19.73 25.60 21.79
CA MET A 10 19.84 24.21 22.20
C MET A 10 19.63 23.34 20.96
N GLU A 11 20.69 22.65 20.55
CA GLU A 11 20.66 21.59 19.55
C GLU A 11 19.94 20.36 20.13
N GLU A 12 18.69 20.12 19.73
CA GLU A 12 18.11 18.78 19.78
C GLU A 12 18.31 18.10 18.42
N LYS A 13 19.22 17.12 18.40
CA LYS A 13 19.54 16.28 17.24
C LYS A 13 18.30 15.47 16.81
N PHE A 14 17.67 15.89 15.70
CA PHE A 14 16.71 15.07 14.98
C PHE A 14 17.41 13.90 14.28
N ILE A 15 17.01 12.67 14.60
CA ILE A 15 17.46 11.47 13.90
C ILE A 15 16.70 11.40 12.57
N GLN A 16 17.30 11.95 11.53
CA GLN A 16 16.94 11.67 10.14
C GLN A 16 17.37 10.22 9.85
N LYS A 17 16.45 9.25 9.92
CA LYS A 17 16.74 7.88 9.46
C LYS A 17 16.95 7.91 7.95
N ARG A 18 18.22 7.98 7.53
CA ARG A 18 18.68 7.62 6.18
C ARG A 18 18.28 6.17 5.91
N CYS A 19 17.54 5.92 4.84
CA CYS A 19 17.55 4.59 4.23
C CYS A 19 18.66 4.58 3.18
N ASP A 20 19.85 4.12 3.55
CA ASP A 20 20.87 3.72 2.58
C ASP A 20 20.49 2.33 2.06
N PHE A 21 19.92 2.26 0.85
CA PHE A 21 19.55 1.00 0.18
C PHE A 21 20.68 0.48 -0.73
N THR A 22 21.92 0.42 -0.23
CA THR A 22 23.04 -0.20 -0.96
C THR A 22 23.06 -1.73 -0.90
N ASN A 23 22.17 -2.38 -0.14
CA ASN A 23 22.03 -3.83 -0.11
C ASN A 23 20.62 -4.28 -0.56
N MET A 24 20.41 -4.34 -1.88
CA MET A 24 19.24 -5.01 -2.49
C MET A 24 19.40 -6.53 -2.64
N GLU A 25 20.48 -7.14 -2.12
CA GLU A 25 20.71 -8.60 -2.20
C GLU A 25 20.05 -9.41 -1.07
N GLU A 26 19.47 -8.78 -0.04
CA GLU A 26 18.77 -9.51 1.06
C GLU A 26 17.24 -9.65 0.85
N PHE A 27 16.68 -9.11 -0.24
CA PHE A 27 15.28 -9.36 -0.64
C PHE A 27 15.23 -10.45 -1.72
N GLY A 28 15.54 -11.68 -1.30
CA GLY A 28 15.37 -12.87 -2.13
C GLY A 28 13.90 -13.17 -2.40
N ILE A 29 13.37 -12.62 -3.50
CA ILE A 29 12.12 -13.09 -4.12
C ILE A 29 12.45 -13.36 -5.59
N MET A 30 12.88 -14.60 -5.87
CA MET A 30 13.01 -15.15 -7.21
C MET A 30 11.93 -16.21 -7.43
N GLU A 31 11.31 -16.10 -8.61
CA GLU A 31 10.69 -17.17 -9.41
C GLU A 31 9.58 -18.03 -8.78
N GLN A 32 8.35 -17.78 -9.23
CA GLN A 32 7.54 -18.73 -10.02
C GLN A 32 6.16 -18.12 -10.30
N ILE A 33 5.85 -17.82 -11.56
CA ILE A 33 4.45 -17.68 -12.02
C ILE A 33 4.29 -18.60 -13.22
N ILE A 34 3.70 -19.77 -12.95
CA ILE A 34 3.22 -20.67 -13.98
C ILE A 34 1.85 -20.13 -14.43
N LEU A 35 1.74 -19.87 -15.74
CA LEU A 35 0.49 -19.61 -16.42
C LEU A 35 -0.39 -20.88 -16.38
N GLU A 36 -1.36 -20.93 -15.48
CA GLU A 36 -2.56 -21.73 -15.71
C GLU A 36 -3.65 -20.82 -16.28
N THR A 37 -3.88 -20.95 -17.59
CA THR A 37 -5.09 -20.50 -18.26
C THR A 37 -6.32 -21.03 -17.53
N PRO A 38 -7.38 -20.22 -17.31
CA PRO A 38 -8.60 -20.74 -16.72
C PRO A 38 -9.22 -21.76 -17.67
N VAL A 39 -9.22 -23.03 -17.26
CA VAL A 39 -10.07 -24.05 -17.87
C VAL A 39 -11.50 -23.64 -17.61
N ALA A 40 -12.18 -23.22 -18.67
CA ALA A 40 -13.60 -22.87 -18.65
C ALA A 40 -14.42 -24.02 -18.05
N ARG A 41 -14.93 -23.83 -16.82
CA ARG A 41 -15.99 -24.66 -16.28
C ARG A 41 -17.25 -24.43 -17.13
N LYS A 42 -17.69 -25.49 -17.80
CA LYS A 42 -18.94 -25.53 -18.58
C LYS A 42 -20.14 -25.28 -17.65
N GLY A 43 -20.56 -24.03 -17.56
CA GLY A 43 -21.89 -23.63 -17.11
C GLY A 43 -22.46 -22.68 -18.15
N LYS A 44 -23.55 -23.09 -18.82
CA LYS A 44 -24.25 -22.26 -19.82
C LYS A 44 -24.80 -21.01 -19.13
N ILE A 45 -24.11 -19.89 -19.25
CA ILE A 45 -24.67 -18.56 -19.04
C ILE A 45 -24.55 -17.84 -20.39
N GLY A 46 -25.67 -17.36 -20.90
CA GLY A 46 -25.77 -16.75 -22.23
C GLY A 46 -24.78 -15.60 -22.38
N ILE A 47 -23.81 -15.78 -23.28
CA ILE A 47 -22.85 -14.74 -23.65
C ILE A 47 -23.59 -13.75 -24.55
N VAL A 48 -23.97 -12.61 -23.99
CA VAL A 48 -24.22 -11.40 -24.80
C VAL A 48 -22.87 -10.97 -25.34
N SER A 49 -22.59 -11.32 -26.60
CA SER A 49 -21.40 -10.91 -27.34
C SER A 49 -21.44 -9.38 -27.54
N MET A 50 -20.76 -8.62 -26.69
CA MET A 50 -20.42 -7.22 -26.97
C MET A 50 -19.51 -7.18 -28.21
N LYS A 51 -19.99 -6.61 -29.32
CA LYS A 51 -19.14 -6.24 -30.46
C LYS A 51 -18.24 -5.09 -30.04
N SER A 52 -17.04 -5.39 -29.57
CA SER A 52 -15.99 -4.39 -29.32
C SER A 52 -15.60 -3.71 -30.63
N THR A 53 -15.53 -2.38 -30.62
CA THR A 53 -15.07 -1.61 -31.78
C THR A 53 -13.60 -1.90 -32.09
N SER A 54 -13.15 -1.61 -33.32
CA SER A 54 -11.73 -1.78 -33.70
C SER A 54 -10.77 -0.95 -32.84
N MET A 55 -11.23 0.20 -32.31
CA MET A 55 -10.46 1.06 -31.39
C MET A 55 -10.35 0.45 -29.99
N GLU A 56 -11.42 -0.12 -29.45
CA GLU A 56 -11.39 -0.80 -28.14
C GLU A 56 -10.47 -2.03 -28.17
N LEU A 57 -10.53 -2.82 -29.24
CA LEU A 57 -9.63 -3.98 -29.39
C LEU A 57 -8.15 -3.57 -29.45
N LYS A 58 -7.84 -2.43 -30.09
CA LYS A 58 -6.47 -1.90 -30.09
C LYS A 58 -6.02 -1.51 -28.68
N LYS A 59 -6.85 -0.77 -27.94
CA LYS A 59 -6.56 -0.39 -26.55
C LYS A 59 -6.34 -1.61 -25.66
N ILE A 60 -7.21 -2.61 -25.75
CA ILE A 60 -7.08 -3.87 -24.99
C ILE A 60 -5.76 -4.58 -25.30
N ASN A 61 -5.39 -4.68 -26.59
CA ASN A 61 -4.15 -5.33 -26.98
C ASN A 61 -2.91 -4.55 -26.49
N ARG A 62 -2.91 -3.22 -26.60
CA ARG A 62 -1.83 -2.37 -26.10
C ARG A 62 -1.65 -2.53 -24.60
N ASN A 63 -2.75 -2.51 -23.86
CA ASN A 63 -2.78 -2.72 -22.42
C ASN A 63 -2.16 -4.07 -22.03
N ASN A 64 -2.59 -5.14 -22.69
CA ASN A 64 -2.11 -6.50 -22.41
C ASN A 64 -0.63 -6.65 -22.72
N ILE A 65 -0.15 -6.05 -23.83
CA ILE A 65 1.27 -6.00 -24.17
C ILE A 65 2.06 -5.26 -23.09
N TYR A 66 1.58 -4.08 -22.68
CA TYR A 66 2.27 -3.27 -21.69
C TYR A 66 2.35 -3.97 -20.32
N ARG A 67 1.25 -4.56 -19.85
CA ARG A 67 1.24 -5.36 -18.61
C ARG A 67 2.19 -6.55 -18.67
N LEU A 68 2.30 -7.19 -19.84
CA LEU A 68 3.24 -8.30 -20.00
C LEU A 68 4.69 -7.81 -19.86
N ILE A 69 5.04 -6.68 -20.47
CA ILE A 69 6.39 -6.08 -20.38
C ILE A 69 6.69 -5.59 -18.96
N LEU A 70 5.69 -5.04 -18.25
CA LEU A 70 5.84 -4.63 -16.85
C LEU A 70 6.17 -5.82 -15.92
N ASN A 71 5.56 -6.97 -16.16
CA ASN A 71 5.79 -8.18 -15.36
C ASN A 71 7.10 -8.89 -15.74
N ASP A 72 7.38 -8.98 -17.04
CA ASP A 72 8.58 -9.63 -17.57
C ASP A 72 9.69 -8.60 -17.80
N LYS A 73 10.57 -8.42 -16.81
CA LYS A 73 11.67 -7.42 -16.81
C LYS A 73 12.50 -7.37 -18.11
N LYS A 74 12.57 -8.48 -18.86
CA LYS A 74 13.21 -8.58 -20.17
C LYS A 74 12.41 -9.52 -21.05
N ILE A 75 11.82 -9.00 -22.13
CA ILE A 75 11.01 -9.80 -23.06
C ILE A 75 11.32 -9.44 -24.52
N SER A 76 11.32 -10.42 -25.42
CA SER A 76 11.45 -10.14 -26.85
C SER A 76 10.08 -9.89 -27.50
N LYS A 77 10.09 -9.21 -28.65
CA LYS A 77 8.89 -9.03 -29.49
C LYS A 77 8.24 -10.37 -29.87
N GLN A 78 9.06 -11.40 -30.11
CA GLN A 78 8.59 -12.75 -30.46
C GLN A 78 7.88 -13.39 -29.25
N ASP A 79 8.41 -13.23 -28.05
CA ASP A 79 7.80 -13.74 -26.82
C ASP A 79 6.45 -13.07 -26.55
N VAL A 80 6.34 -11.74 -26.75
CA VAL A 80 5.07 -11.01 -26.63
C VAL A 80 4.02 -11.59 -27.59
N ALA A 81 4.38 -11.79 -28.86
CA ALA A 81 3.49 -12.39 -29.85
C ALA A 81 3.05 -13.81 -29.48
N TYR A 82 3.98 -14.62 -28.98
CA TYR A 82 3.73 -15.99 -28.55
C TYR A 82 2.81 -16.05 -27.31
N LYS A 83 3.17 -15.35 -26.22
CA LYS A 83 2.43 -15.36 -24.95
C LYS A 83 1.02 -14.81 -25.08
N LEU A 84 0.84 -13.74 -25.86
CA LEU A 84 -0.47 -13.10 -26.07
C LEU A 84 -1.24 -13.66 -27.28
N ARG A 85 -0.64 -14.58 -28.06
CA ARG A 85 -1.22 -15.13 -29.29
C ARG A 85 -1.65 -14.05 -30.29
N LEU A 86 -0.82 -13.02 -30.43
CA LEU A 86 -1.04 -11.91 -31.35
C LEU A 86 -0.15 -12.03 -32.58
N SER A 87 -0.60 -11.48 -33.71
CA SER A 87 0.23 -11.43 -34.91
C SER A 87 1.43 -10.49 -34.71
N LEU A 88 2.58 -10.81 -35.30
CA LEU A 88 3.76 -9.94 -35.25
C LEU A 88 3.49 -8.50 -35.74
N PRO A 89 2.73 -8.26 -36.82
CA PRO A 89 2.33 -6.90 -37.20
C PRO A 89 1.57 -6.16 -36.11
N THR A 90 0.59 -6.81 -35.45
CA THR A 90 -0.17 -6.24 -34.33
C THR A 90 0.75 -5.87 -33.19
N VAL A 91 1.64 -6.78 -32.77
CA VAL A 91 2.61 -6.49 -31.71
C VAL A 91 3.54 -5.34 -32.10
N SER A 92 4.03 -5.31 -33.34
CA SER A 92 4.90 -4.24 -33.84
C SER A 92 4.25 -2.86 -33.68
N GLN A 93 3.00 -2.74 -34.14
CA GLN A 93 2.26 -1.48 -34.06
C GLN A 93 2.09 -1.00 -32.61
N ASN A 94 1.68 -1.89 -31.71
CA ASN A 94 1.48 -1.53 -30.31
C ASN A 94 2.80 -1.20 -29.59
N LEU A 95 3.89 -1.91 -29.90
CA LEU A 95 5.21 -1.57 -29.36
C LEU A 95 5.69 -0.19 -29.84
N SER A 96 5.48 0.15 -31.11
CA SER A 96 5.77 1.49 -31.63
C SER A 96 5.00 2.57 -30.88
N GLU A 97 3.70 2.39 -30.67
CA GLU A 97 2.88 3.34 -29.90
C GLU A 97 3.39 3.47 -28.44
N LEU A 98 3.73 2.37 -27.77
CA LEU A 98 4.26 2.38 -26.41
C LEU A 98 5.63 3.07 -26.30
N MET A 99 6.49 2.91 -27.32
CA MET A 99 7.77 3.63 -27.40
C MET A 99 7.58 5.13 -27.67
N GLU A 100 6.61 5.50 -28.53
CA GLU A 100 6.26 6.91 -28.77
C GLU A 100 5.71 7.60 -27.51
N MET A 101 5.05 6.83 -26.63
CA MET A 101 4.59 7.28 -25.32
C MET A 101 5.69 7.26 -24.24
N ASP A 102 6.92 6.86 -24.59
CA ASP A 102 8.06 6.69 -23.67
C ASP A 102 7.80 5.70 -22.53
N LEU A 103 6.90 4.73 -22.71
CA LEU A 103 6.54 3.74 -21.67
C LEU A 103 7.41 2.49 -21.71
N ILE A 104 8.02 2.21 -22.86
CA ILE A 104 8.93 1.08 -23.05
C ILE A 104 10.16 1.51 -23.85
N GLU A 105 11.24 0.77 -23.68
CA GLU A 105 12.51 0.99 -24.36
C GLU A 105 13.14 -0.33 -24.82
N GLU A 106 14.05 -0.26 -25.80
CA GLU A 106 14.81 -1.42 -26.27
C GLU A 106 16.17 -1.49 -25.53
N THR A 107 16.27 -2.35 -24.51
CA THR A 107 17.47 -2.53 -23.69
C THR A 107 18.35 -3.70 -24.14
N GLY A 108 19.18 -3.46 -25.15
CA GLY A 108 20.18 -4.44 -25.59
C GLY A 108 19.61 -5.61 -26.41
N THR A 109 20.32 -6.74 -26.42
CA THR A 109 19.96 -7.94 -27.23
C THR A 109 20.11 -9.23 -26.45
N PHE A 110 19.23 -10.20 -26.66
CA PHE A 110 19.36 -11.56 -26.12
C PHE A 110 20.54 -12.33 -26.73
N GLU A 111 21.00 -13.38 -26.05
CA GLU A 111 21.95 -14.35 -26.60
C GLU A 111 21.36 -15.04 -27.85
N SER A 112 22.21 -15.30 -28.85
CA SER A 112 21.76 -15.84 -30.14
C SER A 112 21.47 -17.33 -30.01
N THR A 113 20.26 -17.75 -30.36
CA THR A 113 19.87 -19.16 -30.54
C THR A 113 19.94 -19.61 -32.01
N GLY A 114 20.61 -18.82 -32.87
CA GLY A 114 20.63 -18.94 -34.33
C GLY A 114 19.80 -17.84 -35.01
N GLY A 115 20.40 -17.13 -35.98
CA GLY A 115 19.78 -15.96 -36.66
C GLY A 115 20.09 -14.60 -36.01
N ARG A 116 19.41 -13.53 -36.45
CA ARG A 116 19.62 -12.15 -35.95
C ARG A 116 19.21 -12.06 -34.47
N LYS A 117 20.11 -11.54 -33.62
CA LYS A 117 19.86 -11.36 -32.18
C LYS A 117 18.58 -10.58 -31.93
N ALA A 118 17.67 -11.12 -31.12
CA ALA A 118 16.44 -10.45 -30.72
C ALA A 118 16.75 -9.28 -29.78
N LYS A 119 16.11 -8.14 -29.99
CA LYS A 119 16.19 -7.00 -29.07
C LYS A 119 15.38 -7.32 -27.81
N CYS A 120 15.88 -6.86 -26.67
CA CYS A 120 15.20 -6.95 -25.40
C CYS A 120 14.37 -5.70 -25.17
N LEU A 121 13.11 -5.87 -24.76
CA LEU A 121 12.20 -4.79 -24.39
C LEU A 121 12.12 -4.72 -22.87
N SER A 122 12.13 -3.50 -22.33
CA SER A 122 11.89 -3.22 -20.92
C SER A 122 10.97 -2.02 -20.76
N CYS A 123 10.34 -1.91 -19.59
CA CYS A 123 9.53 -0.74 -19.24
C CYS A 123 10.44 0.43 -18.82
N ASN A 124 10.12 1.63 -19.31
CA ASN A 124 10.62 2.85 -18.72
C ASN A 124 9.80 3.16 -17.46
N GLY A 125 10.21 2.60 -16.32
CA GLY A 125 9.48 2.73 -15.05
C GLY A 125 9.27 4.17 -14.62
N ARG A 126 10.24 5.06 -14.91
CA ARG A 126 10.23 6.46 -14.49
C ARG A 126 9.43 7.39 -15.42
N ALA A 127 8.86 6.87 -16.50
CA ALA A 127 8.04 7.66 -17.43
C ALA A 127 6.87 8.37 -16.73
N LYS A 128 6.33 7.75 -15.67
CA LYS A 128 5.32 8.32 -14.78
C LYS A 128 5.57 7.85 -13.35
N VAL A 129 5.11 8.65 -12.39
CA VAL A 129 5.17 8.30 -10.96
C VAL A 129 3.84 8.64 -10.28
N GLY A 130 3.44 7.79 -9.34
CA GLY A 130 2.41 8.11 -8.34
C GLY A 130 3.06 8.59 -7.05
N ILE A 131 2.40 9.52 -6.36
CA ILE A 131 2.80 9.95 -5.02
C ILE A 131 1.69 9.56 -4.06
N GLY A 132 2.05 9.03 -2.89
CA GLY A 132 1.12 8.83 -1.79
C GLY A 132 1.52 9.69 -0.61
N LEU A 133 0.53 10.37 -0.03
CA LEU A 133 0.64 11.22 1.14
C LEU A 133 -0.22 10.62 2.25
N ASP A 134 0.40 10.05 3.26
CA ASP A 134 -0.28 9.51 4.44
C ASP A 134 -0.30 10.55 5.56
N ILE A 135 -1.52 11.00 5.89
CA ILE A 135 -1.78 11.95 6.97
C ILE A 135 -2.36 11.18 8.15
N THR A 136 -1.58 11.15 9.23
CA THR A 136 -1.96 10.50 10.49
C THR A 136 -1.98 11.52 11.62
N LYS A 137 -2.46 11.11 12.80
CA LYS A 137 -2.52 12.01 13.97
C LYS A 137 -1.17 12.66 14.32
N ASN A 138 -0.06 11.95 14.12
CA ASN A 138 1.26 12.36 14.62
C ASN A 138 2.37 12.37 13.55
N HIS A 139 2.06 12.01 12.31
CA HIS A 139 3.05 11.91 11.24
C HIS A 139 2.45 12.28 9.89
N ILE A 140 3.30 12.87 9.05
CA ILE A 140 3.12 12.97 7.60
C ILE A 140 4.10 11.98 6.96
N SER A 141 3.63 11.14 6.04
CA SER A 141 4.50 10.27 5.24
C SER A 141 4.25 10.44 3.76
N LEU A 142 5.32 10.48 2.97
CA LEU A 142 5.29 10.51 1.51
C LEU A 142 6.01 9.28 0.97
N ALA A 143 5.48 8.72 -0.11
CA ALA A 143 6.16 7.71 -0.91
C ALA A 143 5.96 8.01 -2.39
N ILE A 144 7.02 7.89 -3.18
CA ILE A 144 6.98 7.96 -4.64
C ILE A 144 7.09 6.54 -5.17
N VAL A 145 6.21 6.18 -6.10
CA VAL A 145 6.20 4.88 -6.75
C VAL A 145 6.18 5.05 -8.26
N ASP A 146 7.03 4.30 -8.95
CA ASP A 146 7.14 4.31 -10.41
C ASP A 146 6.16 3.32 -11.09
N LEU A 147 6.13 3.28 -12.44
CA LEU A 147 5.22 2.41 -13.18
C LEU A 147 5.48 0.91 -13.00
N THR A 148 6.70 0.53 -12.58
CA THR A 148 7.03 -0.85 -12.24
C THR A 148 6.59 -1.23 -10.83
N GLY A 149 6.04 -0.26 -10.09
CA GLY A 149 5.61 -0.40 -8.70
C GLY A 149 6.74 -0.14 -7.70
N ASN A 150 7.97 0.07 -8.15
CA ASN A 150 9.10 0.25 -7.24
C ASN A 150 8.99 1.59 -6.50
N MET A 151 9.28 1.57 -5.20
CA MET A 151 9.38 2.78 -4.39
C MET A 151 10.67 3.52 -4.74
N VAL A 152 10.54 4.73 -5.30
CA VAL A 152 11.66 5.58 -5.71
C VAL A 152 12.30 6.25 -4.50
N ASP A 153 11.48 6.82 -3.62
CA ASP A 153 11.91 7.50 -2.40
C ASP A 153 10.74 7.62 -1.42
N CYS A 154 11.05 7.90 -0.15
CA CYS A 154 10.06 8.11 0.89
C CYS A 154 10.53 9.12 1.93
N ILE A 155 9.60 9.88 2.51
CA ILE A 155 9.84 10.82 3.60
C ILE A 155 8.83 10.56 4.71
N ARG A 156 9.26 10.53 5.97
CA ARG A 156 8.35 10.51 7.11
C ARG A 156 8.82 11.52 8.15
N VAL A 157 7.92 12.41 8.53
CA VAL A 157 8.16 13.40 9.58
C VAL A 157 7.15 13.22 10.70
N ARG A 158 7.59 13.46 11.93
CA ARG A 158 6.70 13.51 13.08
C ARG A 158 6.13 14.92 13.17
N ARG A 159 4.85 15.07 12.86
CA ARG A 159 4.10 16.32 12.92
C ARG A 159 2.68 16.01 13.38
N THR A 160 2.29 16.56 14.53
CA THR A 160 0.91 16.44 15.01
C THR A 160 -0.03 17.11 14.02
N PHE A 161 -1.13 16.44 13.69
CA PHE A 161 -2.11 16.97 12.76
C PHE A 161 -2.79 18.22 13.31
N GLU A 162 -2.72 19.30 12.54
CA GLU A 162 -3.42 20.56 12.77
C GLU A 162 -4.01 20.99 11.42
N ALA A 163 -5.31 21.25 11.36
CA ALA A 163 -5.97 21.72 10.13
C ALA A 163 -5.76 23.22 9.97
N ASP A 164 -4.51 23.62 9.70
CA ASP A 164 -4.13 25.00 9.51
C ASP A 164 -3.13 25.19 8.36
N LYS A 165 -2.91 26.46 8.03
CA LYS A 165 -1.99 26.85 6.96
C LYS A 165 -0.56 26.33 7.19
N ALA A 166 -0.07 26.32 8.43
CA ALA A 166 1.31 25.90 8.70
C ALA A 166 1.50 24.42 8.39
N TYR A 167 0.53 23.58 8.75
CA TYR A 167 0.55 22.16 8.41
C TYR A 167 0.47 21.92 6.89
N TYR A 168 -0.37 22.68 6.18
CA TYR A 168 -0.52 22.51 4.73
C TYR A 168 0.71 23.01 3.95
N GLU A 169 1.34 24.11 4.38
CA GLU A 169 2.63 24.56 3.80
C GLU A 169 3.74 23.54 4.06
N GLU A 170 3.72 22.83 5.18
CA GLU A 170 4.66 21.73 5.44
C GLU A 170 4.43 20.56 4.47
N ILE A 171 3.17 20.17 4.20
CA ILE A 171 2.84 19.18 3.16
C ILE A 171 3.42 19.62 1.80
N ARG A 172 3.18 20.87 1.42
CA ARG A 172 3.68 21.44 0.16
C ARG A 172 5.20 21.35 0.08
N SER A 173 5.89 21.80 1.13
CA SER A 173 7.35 21.78 1.20
C SER A 173 7.91 20.37 1.09
N LEU A 174 7.28 19.38 1.74
CA LEU A 174 7.70 17.98 1.65
C LEU A 174 7.47 17.39 0.24
N LEU A 175 6.38 17.76 -0.43
CA LEU A 175 6.11 17.38 -1.82
C LEU A 175 7.14 17.99 -2.78
N GLU A 176 7.41 19.28 -2.67
CA GLU A 176 8.43 19.98 -3.47
C GLU A 176 9.81 19.35 -3.23
N GLN A 177 10.16 19.10 -1.96
CA GLN A 177 11.42 18.47 -1.57
C GLN A 177 11.61 17.09 -2.19
N ILE A 178 10.61 16.20 -2.11
CA ILE A 178 10.75 14.83 -2.60
C ILE A 178 10.79 14.78 -4.14
N VAL A 179 10.09 15.69 -4.82
CA VAL A 179 10.10 15.82 -6.29
C VAL A 179 11.43 16.38 -6.78
N GLU A 180 11.91 17.48 -6.19
CA GLU A 180 13.18 18.12 -6.56
C GLU A 180 14.38 17.19 -6.29
N LYS A 181 14.43 16.57 -5.11
CA LYS A 181 15.50 15.64 -4.74
C LYS A 181 15.66 14.50 -5.74
N ASN A 182 14.55 13.99 -6.28
CA ASN A 182 14.52 12.88 -7.21
C ASN A 182 14.54 13.32 -8.68
N GLN A 183 14.66 14.63 -8.96
CA GLN A 183 14.70 15.21 -10.31
C GLN A 183 13.50 14.77 -11.17
N ILE A 184 12.33 14.66 -10.54
CA ILE A 184 11.11 14.24 -11.20
C ILE A 184 10.53 15.43 -11.96
N ASP A 185 10.31 15.29 -13.27
CA ASP A 185 9.55 16.29 -14.03
C ASP A 185 8.12 16.33 -13.47
N PRO A 186 7.60 17.48 -13.00
CA PRO A 186 6.24 17.62 -12.49
C PRO A 186 5.16 17.09 -13.44
N LYS A 187 5.39 17.06 -14.76
CA LYS A 187 4.46 16.51 -15.77
C LYS A 187 4.37 14.98 -15.78
N THR A 188 5.30 14.30 -15.12
CA THR A 188 5.33 12.84 -14.98
C THR A 188 4.56 12.36 -13.75
N VAL A 189 4.23 13.27 -12.82
CA VAL A 189 3.42 12.96 -11.64
C VAL A 189 1.98 12.72 -12.06
N LEU A 190 1.50 11.49 -11.84
CA LEU A 190 0.11 11.08 -12.13
C LEU A 190 -0.88 11.76 -11.18
N GLY A 191 -0.48 11.94 -9.93
CA GLY A 191 -1.26 12.54 -8.88
C GLY A 191 -0.74 12.18 -7.49
N VAL A 192 -1.42 12.72 -6.47
CA VAL A 192 -1.15 12.48 -5.05
C VAL A 192 -2.35 11.78 -4.43
N ALA A 193 -2.18 10.55 -3.98
CA ALA A 193 -3.20 9.87 -3.18
C ALA A 193 -3.02 10.24 -1.71
N VAL A 194 -3.98 10.97 -1.16
CA VAL A 194 -3.94 11.40 0.24
C VAL A 194 -4.68 10.36 1.10
N THR A 195 -3.94 9.57 1.87
CA THR A 195 -4.50 8.56 2.77
C THR A 195 -4.76 9.12 4.17
N LEU A 196 -5.92 8.78 4.73
CA LEU A 196 -6.41 9.26 6.01
C LEU A 196 -7.08 8.12 6.80
N PRO A 197 -6.99 8.11 8.14
CA PRO A 197 -7.77 7.22 9.01
C PRO A 197 -9.23 7.69 9.10
N ALA A 198 -9.94 7.60 7.99
CA ALA A 198 -11.29 8.12 7.82
C ALA A 198 -12.11 7.28 6.83
N ILE A 199 -13.44 7.41 6.92
CA ILE A 199 -14.35 6.97 5.86
C ILE A 199 -14.29 8.01 4.75
N ILE A 200 -13.96 7.56 3.54
CA ILE A 200 -13.89 8.40 2.36
C ILE A 200 -15.11 8.14 1.49
N GLY A 201 -15.76 9.21 1.01
CA GLY A 201 -16.90 9.09 0.13
C GLY A 201 -16.52 8.54 -1.25
N GLY A 202 -17.52 8.02 -1.97
CA GLY A 202 -17.32 7.44 -3.30
C GLY A 202 -16.82 8.44 -4.36
N ASP A 203 -16.97 9.74 -4.10
CA ASP A 203 -16.43 10.82 -4.92
C ASP A 203 -14.92 11.04 -4.75
N ARG A 204 -14.29 10.39 -3.76
CA ARG A 204 -12.87 10.55 -3.39
C ARG A 204 -12.49 11.95 -2.94
N LYS A 205 -13.47 12.75 -2.49
CA LYS A 205 -13.27 14.13 -2.02
C LYS A 205 -13.92 14.38 -0.68
N SER A 206 -15.08 13.77 -0.45
CA SER A 206 -15.79 13.90 0.81
C SER A 206 -15.22 12.96 1.88
N ILE A 207 -15.28 13.41 3.13
CA ILE A 207 -14.91 12.63 4.31
C ILE A 207 -16.13 12.54 5.23
N PRO A 208 -17.06 11.60 4.98
CA PRO A 208 -18.28 11.49 5.79
C PRO A 208 -18.02 11.25 7.28
N GLN A 209 -16.88 10.67 7.64
CA GLN A 209 -16.57 10.35 9.03
C GLN A 209 -15.07 10.26 9.29
N VAL A 210 -14.61 10.94 10.34
CA VAL A 210 -13.24 10.90 10.87
C VAL A 210 -13.32 10.97 12.40
N TYR A 211 -12.45 10.24 13.10
CA TYR A 211 -12.50 10.13 14.57
C TYR A 211 -11.22 10.60 15.27
N LEU A 212 -10.07 10.51 14.59
CA LEU A 212 -8.77 10.75 15.23
C LEU A 212 -8.40 12.23 15.33
N PHE A 213 -8.99 13.08 14.50
CA PHE A 213 -8.78 14.53 14.48
C PHE A 213 -9.93 15.24 13.78
N SER A 214 -10.05 16.55 14.02
CA SER A 214 -11.07 17.41 13.42
C SER A 214 -10.60 17.90 12.06
N LEU A 215 -11.48 17.79 11.05
CA LEU A 215 -11.25 18.31 9.72
C LEU A 215 -12.29 19.40 9.39
N PRO A 216 -11.89 20.45 8.65
CA PRO A 216 -12.85 21.42 8.13
C PRO A 216 -13.76 20.78 7.08
N PRO A 217 -15.02 21.24 6.92
CA PRO A 217 -15.95 20.67 5.94
C PRO A 217 -15.44 20.71 4.49
N ASP A 218 -14.61 21.70 4.17
CA ASP A 218 -14.01 21.97 2.88
C ASP A 218 -12.53 21.55 2.80
N PHE A 219 -12.08 20.62 3.66
CA PHE A 219 -10.70 20.13 3.72
C PHE A 219 -10.08 19.76 2.36
N TYR A 220 -10.88 19.19 1.45
CA TYR A 220 -10.43 18.98 0.07
C TYR A 220 -10.02 20.32 -0.58
N GLU A 221 -10.92 21.30 -0.67
CA GLU A 221 -10.60 22.57 -1.32
C GLU A 221 -9.49 23.35 -0.61
N GLU A 222 -9.37 23.26 0.72
CA GLU A 222 -8.24 23.87 1.45
C GLU A 222 -6.88 23.32 1.00
N LEU A 223 -6.74 22.02 0.76
CA LEU A 223 -5.48 21.40 0.32
C LEU A 223 -5.08 21.75 -1.12
N LYS A 224 -6.02 22.25 -1.93
CA LYS A 224 -5.82 22.48 -3.36
C LYS A 224 -4.69 23.48 -3.68
N GLU A 225 -4.48 24.46 -2.81
CA GLU A 225 -3.39 25.44 -2.97
C GLU A 225 -2.01 24.88 -2.58
N TYR A 226 -1.97 23.77 -1.84
CA TYR A 226 -0.76 23.20 -1.25
C TYR A 226 -0.31 21.90 -1.93
N ILE A 227 -1.20 21.24 -2.67
CA ILE A 227 -0.88 20.06 -3.48
C ILE A 227 -0.94 20.45 -4.98
N PRO A 228 0.20 20.69 -5.65
CA PRO A 228 0.23 21.21 -7.03
C PRO A 228 -0.08 20.15 -8.11
N TYR A 229 -0.66 19.02 -7.72
CA TYR A 229 -0.96 17.86 -8.57
C TYR A 229 -2.42 17.46 -8.42
N PRO A 230 -3.01 16.71 -9.36
CA PRO A 230 -4.30 16.05 -9.12
C PRO A 230 -4.21 15.19 -7.87
N TYR A 231 -5.16 15.32 -6.94
CA TYR A 231 -5.20 14.50 -5.74
C TYR A 231 -6.60 14.00 -5.42
N THR A 232 -6.65 12.90 -4.69
CA THR A 232 -7.86 12.23 -4.23
C THR A 232 -7.64 11.65 -2.84
N PHE A 233 -8.71 11.51 -2.07
CA PHE A 233 -8.65 10.89 -0.76
C PHE A 233 -8.82 9.37 -0.83
N TYR A 234 -8.11 8.69 0.06
CA TYR A 234 -8.22 7.26 0.30
C TYR A 234 -8.22 6.95 1.80
N ASN A 235 -8.87 5.86 2.17
CA ASN A 235 -8.73 5.31 3.51
C ASN A 235 -7.32 4.67 3.63
N ASP A 236 -6.65 4.91 4.75
CA ASP A 236 -5.31 4.42 5.04
C ASP A 236 -5.17 2.91 4.98
N SER A 237 -6.13 2.18 5.52
CA SER A 237 -6.16 0.71 5.54
C SER A 237 -6.35 0.16 4.13
N ASN A 238 -7.20 0.79 3.32
CA ASN A 238 -7.36 0.46 1.89
C ASN A 238 -6.06 0.71 1.10
N GLY A 239 -5.36 1.82 1.38
CA GLY A 239 -4.03 2.07 0.85
C GLY A 239 -3.06 0.95 1.24
N GLY A 240 -2.92 0.68 2.53
CA GLY A 240 -2.03 -0.36 3.03
C GLY A 240 -2.30 -1.74 2.44
N GLY A 241 -3.57 -2.13 2.35
CA GLY A 241 -3.98 -3.37 1.73
C GLY A 241 -3.67 -3.44 0.23
N PHE A 242 -3.82 -2.32 -0.49
CA PHE A 242 -3.47 -2.26 -1.91
C PHE A 242 -1.98 -2.43 -2.16
N ALA A 243 -1.13 -1.86 -1.30
CA ALA A 243 0.32 -2.05 -1.38
C ALA A 243 0.69 -3.53 -1.25
N GLU A 244 0.10 -4.23 -0.28
CA GLU A 244 0.34 -5.66 -0.05
C GLU A 244 -0.20 -6.53 -1.19
N MET A 245 -1.36 -6.18 -1.75
CA MET A 245 -1.97 -6.90 -2.87
C MET A 245 -1.16 -6.76 -4.16
N TRP A 246 -0.52 -5.61 -4.39
CA TRP A 246 0.17 -5.29 -5.64
C TRP A 246 1.21 -6.34 -6.04
N TYR A 247 1.96 -6.84 -5.06
CA TYR A 247 3.08 -7.76 -5.22
C TYR A 247 2.72 -9.23 -5.04
N ARG A 248 1.44 -9.53 -4.85
CA ARG A 248 0.96 -10.91 -4.68
C ARG A 248 0.54 -11.50 -6.01
N GLU A 249 0.46 -12.82 -6.01
CA GLU A 249 -0.16 -13.58 -7.10
C GLU A 249 -1.57 -13.04 -7.38
N LYS A 250 -1.85 -12.84 -8.67
CA LYS A 250 -3.16 -12.34 -9.12
C LYS A 250 -4.29 -13.30 -8.76
N GLY A 251 -5.44 -12.74 -8.44
CA GLY A 251 -6.65 -13.49 -8.07
C GLY A 251 -6.61 -14.12 -6.67
N LYS A 252 -5.61 -13.80 -5.84
CA LYS A 252 -5.60 -14.22 -4.43
C LYS A 252 -6.26 -13.17 -3.56
N ASN A 253 -7.21 -13.63 -2.73
CA ASN A 253 -7.87 -12.77 -1.75
C ASN A 253 -6.96 -12.57 -0.53
N ILE A 254 -6.96 -11.36 0.01
CA ILE A 254 -6.29 -11.05 1.28
C ILE A 254 -7.17 -10.12 2.13
N LEU A 255 -7.01 -10.22 3.44
CA LEU A 255 -7.40 -9.19 4.37
C LEU A 255 -6.16 -8.45 4.81
N TYR A 256 -6.23 -7.13 4.86
CA TYR A 256 -5.23 -6.30 5.51
C TYR A 256 -5.79 -5.83 6.85
N LEU A 257 -5.13 -6.16 7.95
CA LEU A 257 -5.49 -5.73 9.29
C LEU A 257 -4.53 -4.63 9.73
N PHE A 258 -5.04 -3.40 9.80
CA PHE A 258 -4.26 -2.23 10.18
C PHE A 258 -4.27 -2.07 11.69
N LEU A 259 -3.09 -2.21 12.32
CA LEU A 259 -2.89 -2.07 13.75
C LEU A 259 -2.22 -0.72 14.05
N GLY A 260 -3.02 0.36 14.02
CA GLY A 260 -2.57 1.73 14.27
C GLY A 260 -3.20 2.34 15.53
N PRO A 261 -3.19 3.68 15.66
CA PRO A 261 -3.90 4.38 16.75
C PRO A 261 -5.39 4.02 16.82
N THR A 262 -5.97 3.66 15.68
CA THR A 262 -7.22 2.92 15.56
C THR A 262 -6.97 1.64 14.77
N VAL A 263 -7.84 0.66 14.96
CA VAL A 263 -7.81 -0.62 14.25
C VAL A 263 -8.74 -0.55 13.06
N GLY A 264 -8.18 -0.76 11.87
CA GLY A 264 -8.91 -0.74 10.62
C GLY A 264 -8.54 -1.94 9.77
N GLY A 265 -8.96 -1.91 8.52
CA GLY A 265 -8.58 -2.95 7.59
C GLY A 265 -9.10 -2.72 6.19
N ALA A 266 -8.68 -3.60 5.31
CA ALA A 266 -9.14 -3.65 3.93
C ALA A 266 -9.44 -5.09 3.56
N ILE A 267 -10.48 -5.26 2.74
CA ILE A 267 -10.86 -6.54 2.14
C ILE A 267 -10.46 -6.45 0.67
N LEU A 268 -9.55 -7.33 0.23
CA LEU A 268 -9.06 -7.36 -1.13
C LEU A 268 -9.52 -8.67 -1.77
N LEU A 269 -10.45 -8.56 -2.73
CA LEU A 269 -11.05 -9.67 -3.46
C LEU A 269 -10.76 -9.54 -4.94
N ASP A 270 -10.29 -10.61 -5.59
CA ASP A 270 -10.06 -10.64 -7.04
C ASP A 270 -9.27 -9.42 -7.56
N ASP A 271 -8.14 -9.12 -6.92
CA ASP A 271 -7.26 -7.98 -7.22
C ASP A 271 -7.92 -6.60 -7.09
N LYS A 272 -8.99 -6.49 -6.30
CA LYS A 272 -9.73 -5.24 -6.06
C LYS A 272 -10.00 -5.02 -4.58
N ILE A 273 -9.99 -3.76 -4.18
CA ILE A 273 -10.51 -3.36 -2.87
C ILE A 273 -12.03 -3.50 -2.90
N TYR A 274 -12.58 -4.26 -1.96
CA TYR A 274 -14.01 -4.30 -1.67
C TYR A 274 -14.32 -3.19 -0.68
N TYR A 275 -15.02 -2.14 -1.14
CA TYR A 275 -15.39 -0.95 -0.35
C TYR A 275 -16.70 -1.08 0.44
N GLY A 276 -17.52 -2.10 0.09
CA GLY A 276 -18.90 -2.21 0.52
C GLY A 276 -19.80 -1.10 -0.04
N ASP A 277 -21.11 -1.22 0.20
CA ASP A 277 -22.11 -0.34 -0.41
C ASP A 277 -22.05 1.11 0.10
N ASN A 278 -21.45 1.29 1.29
CA ASN A 278 -21.38 2.58 1.99
C ASN A 278 -19.94 3.06 2.26
N GLN A 279 -18.93 2.49 1.60
CA GLN A 279 -17.50 2.81 1.83
C GLN A 279 -16.99 2.48 3.26
N ARG A 280 -17.62 1.52 3.94
CA ARG A 280 -17.35 1.14 5.34
C ARG A 280 -16.93 -0.33 5.51
N SER A 281 -16.57 -1.00 4.42
CA SER A 281 -15.96 -2.32 4.51
C SER A 281 -14.64 -2.27 5.27
N GLY A 282 -14.29 -3.32 6.00
CA GLY A 282 -12.97 -3.39 6.63
C GLY A 282 -12.85 -2.60 7.93
N GLU A 283 -13.94 -2.09 8.49
CA GLU A 283 -14.02 -1.50 9.84
C GLU A 283 -13.88 -2.57 10.95
N PHE A 284 -12.82 -3.40 10.85
CA PHE A 284 -12.58 -4.58 11.67
C PHE A 284 -12.43 -4.22 13.15
N GLY A 285 -11.86 -3.05 13.46
CA GLY A 285 -11.74 -2.53 14.82
C GLY A 285 -13.07 -2.35 15.54
N HIS A 286 -14.17 -2.15 14.82
CA HIS A 286 -15.50 -1.93 15.41
C HIS A 286 -16.35 -3.20 15.53
N THR A 287 -15.81 -4.36 15.18
CA THR A 287 -16.44 -5.65 15.51
C THR A 287 -16.40 -5.89 17.02
N THR A 288 -17.48 -6.43 17.60
CA THR A 288 -17.50 -6.80 19.03
C THR A 288 -16.62 -8.02 19.25
N LEU A 289 -15.46 -7.82 19.85
CA LEU A 289 -14.52 -8.86 20.25
C LEU A 289 -14.84 -9.42 21.64
N VAL A 290 -15.26 -8.56 22.57
CA VAL A 290 -15.59 -8.94 23.96
C VAL A 290 -16.95 -8.35 24.34
N PRO A 291 -18.05 -9.13 24.32
CA PRO A 291 -19.37 -8.63 24.73
C PRO A 291 -19.34 -8.01 26.13
N GLY A 292 -19.86 -6.78 26.28
CA GLY A 292 -19.82 -6.03 27.55
C GLY A 292 -18.42 -5.62 28.00
N GLY A 293 -17.45 -5.62 27.08
CA GLY A 293 -16.05 -5.33 27.35
C GLY A 293 -15.71 -3.84 27.49
N LYS A 294 -14.45 -3.49 27.20
CA LYS A 294 -13.93 -2.12 27.30
C LYS A 294 -14.74 -1.15 26.42
N LYS A 295 -14.94 0.08 26.90
CA LYS A 295 -15.54 1.17 26.10
C LYS A 295 -14.63 1.52 24.93
N CYS A 296 -15.22 1.64 23.75
CA CYS A 296 -14.56 2.11 22.54
C CYS A 296 -14.88 3.60 22.32
N TYR A 297 -13.98 4.32 21.64
CA TYR A 297 -14.19 5.72 21.28
C TYR A 297 -15.44 5.93 20.42
N CYS A 298 -15.92 4.90 19.71
CA CYS A 298 -17.14 4.97 18.92
C CYS A 298 -18.43 4.98 19.76
N GLY A 299 -18.32 4.89 21.09
CA GLY A 299 -19.45 4.92 22.04
C GLY A 299 -20.03 3.54 22.38
N LYS A 300 -19.58 2.47 21.71
CA LYS A 300 -19.96 1.09 22.00
C LYS A 300 -18.99 0.42 22.98
N GLU A 301 -19.31 -0.80 23.40
CA GLU A 301 -18.49 -1.62 24.30
C GLU A 301 -18.05 -2.90 23.60
N GLY A 302 -16.81 -3.31 23.89
CA GLY A 302 -16.28 -4.59 23.42
C GLY A 302 -15.68 -4.58 22.02
N CYS A 303 -15.56 -3.43 21.37
CA CYS A 303 -14.95 -3.36 20.03
C CYS A 303 -13.49 -3.84 20.05
N ALA A 304 -13.06 -4.54 19.01
CA ALA A 304 -11.67 -5.01 18.85
C ALA A 304 -10.63 -3.88 19.01
N ASP A 305 -10.96 -2.67 18.55
CA ASP A 305 -10.14 -1.46 18.69
C ASP A 305 -9.71 -1.20 20.14
N ALA A 306 -10.62 -1.36 21.11
CA ALA A 306 -10.34 -1.13 22.53
C ALA A 306 -9.33 -2.13 23.14
N TYR A 307 -8.93 -3.15 22.38
CA TYR A 307 -7.97 -4.17 22.78
C TYR A 307 -6.74 -4.20 21.87
N LEU A 308 -6.86 -3.71 20.62
CA LEU A 308 -5.86 -3.88 19.57
C LEU A 308 -5.30 -2.57 19.02
N ALA A 309 -5.79 -1.41 19.46
CA ALA A 309 -5.16 -0.13 19.13
C ALA A 309 -3.70 -0.09 19.61
N SER A 310 -2.85 0.59 18.86
CA SER A 310 -1.42 0.69 19.17
C SER A 310 -1.14 1.38 20.50
N SER A 311 -2.07 2.24 20.96
CA SER A 311 -2.03 2.90 22.27
C SER A 311 -1.98 1.93 23.44
N ILE A 312 -2.60 0.74 23.31
CA ILE A 312 -2.54 -0.32 24.34
C ILE A 312 -1.09 -0.66 24.69
N LEU A 313 -0.21 -0.64 23.68
CA LEU A 313 1.21 -0.91 23.83
C LEU A 313 2.00 0.38 24.11
N SER A 314 1.80 1.43 23.29
CA SER A 314 2.63 2.63 23.38
C SER A 314 2.45 3.42 24.67
N ASP A 315 1.26 3.40 25.27
CA ASP A 315 0.95 4.16 26.49
C ASP A 315 1.70 3.61 27.72
N GLN A 316 2.20 2.37 27.64
CA GLN A 316 3.07 1.78 28.67
C GLN A 316 4.46 2.41 28.69
N THR A 317 4.80 3.16 27.64
CA THR A 317 6.11 3.76 27.44
C THR A 317 5.99 5.18 26.89
N ASP A 318 5.14 5.98 27.54
CA ASP A 318 4.96 7.42 27.28
C ASP A 318 4.58 7.74 25.82
N GLY A 319 3.75 6.88 25.21
CA GLY A 319 3.30 7.00 23.82
C GLY A 319 4.34 6.55 22.78
N SER A 320 5.45 5.95 23.20
CA SER A 320 6.51 5.47 22.29
C SER A 320 6.41 3.98 22.02
N LEU A 321 5.79 3.60 20.91
CA LEU A 321 5.72 2.19 20.49
C LEU A 321 7.11 1.57 20.27
N GLU A 322 8.09 2.34 19.79
CA GLU A 322 9.49 1.89 19.66
C GLU A 322 10.08 1.48 21.02
N ARG A 323 9.83 2.28 22.06
CA ARG A 323 10.33 2.01 23.41
C ARG A 323 9.68 0.75 23.99
N PHE A 324 8.38 0.55 23.77
CA PHE A 324 7.68 -0.67 24.19
C PHE A 324 8.36 -1.92 23.63
N PHE A 325 8.58 -1.98 22.31
CA PHE A 325 9.20 -3.14 21.68
C PHE A 325 10.67 -3.34 22.08
N LYS A 326 11.42 -2.26 22.35
CA LYS A 326 12.78 -2.38 22.92
C LYS A 326 12.78 -3.01 24.31
N LEU A 327 11.84 -2.66 25.18
CA LEU A 327 11.73 -3.23 26.52
C LEU A 327 11.24 -4.68 26.47
N LEU A 328 10.27 -4.97 25.60
CA LEU A 328 9.81 -6.34 25.33
C LEU A 328 10.98 -7.24 24.89
N ASP A 329 11.83 -6.75 23.98
CA ASP A 329 13.03 -7.44 23.52
C ASP A 329 14.10 -7.60 24.61
N ALA A 330 14.19 -6.65 25.54
CA ALA A 330 15.05 -6.75 26.71
C ALA A 330 14.51 -7.71 27.79
N GLY A 331 13.33 -8.30 27.57
CA GLY A 331 12.72 -9.27 28.48
C GLY A 331 11.97 -8.64 29.65
N ASP A 332 11.55 -7.37 29.55
CA ASP A 332 10.74 -6.70 30.56
C ASP A 332 9.42 -7.45 30.82
N ASP A 333 9.19 -7.83 32.07
CA ASP A 333 8.04 -8.68 32.43
C ASP A 333 6.69 -7.97 32.31
N GLN A 334 6.65 -6.65 32.49
CA GLN A 334 5.41 -5.88 32.30
C GLN A 334 5.05 -5.81 30.83
N CYS A 335 6.00 -5.45 29.97
CA CYS A 335 5.81 -5.41 28.52
C CYS A 335 5.43 -6.79 27.98
N ARG A 336 6.06 -7.87 28.49
CA ARG A 336 5.73 -9.25 28.10
C ARG A 336 4.26 -9.59 28.38
N LYS A 337 3.78 -9.33 29.60
CA LYS A 337 2.38 -9.63 29.98
C LYS A 337 1.37 -8.88 29.10
N ILE A 338 1.66 -7.61 28.80
CA ILE A 338 0.79 -6.77 27.96
C ILE A 338 0.81 -7.26 26.52
N TRP A 339 1.98 -7.66 26.02
CA TRP A 339 2.12 -8.25 24.69
C TRP A 339 1.38 -9.58 24.56
N GLU A 340 1.47 -10.46 25.56
CA GLU A 340 0.75 -11.73 25.61
C GLU A 340 -0.77 -11.52 25.58
N GLU A 341 -1.28 -10.56 26.37
CA GLU A 341 -2.70 -10.18 26.33
C GLU A 341 -3.10 -9.60 24.97
N TYR A 342 -2.28 -8.73 24.39
CA TYR A 342 -2.52 -8.16 23.05
C TYR A 342 -2.58 -9.25 21.97
N VAL A 343 -1.61 -10.17 21.96
CA VAL A 343 -1.56 -11.30 21.00
C VAL A 343 -2.73 -12.27 21.23
N TYR A 344 -3.16 -12.46 22.47
CA TYR A 344 -4.37 -13.24 22.76
C TYR A 344 -5.59 -12.65 22.05
N TYR A 345 -5.88 -11.36 22.23
CA TYR A 345 -7.01 -10.72 21.55
C TYR A 345 -6.84 -10.66 20.03
N LEU A 346 -5.60 -10.43 19.57
CA LEU A 346 -5.27 -10.37 18.15
C LEU A 346 -5.56 -11.71 17.48
N SER A 347 -5.16 -12.81 18.12
CA SER A 347 -5.39 -14.16 17.59
C SER A 347 -6.88 -14.52 17.51
N VAL A 348 -7.69 -14.11 18.50
CA VAL A 348 -9.16 -14.27 18.43
C VAL A 348 -9.73 -13.47 17.25
N HIS A 349 -9.32 -12.22 17.12
CA HIS A 349 -9.84 -11.34 16.08
C HIS A 349 -9.47 -11.83 14.67
N ILE A 350 -8.20 -12.23 14.47
CA ILE A 350 -7.73 -12.83 13.21
C ILE A 350 -8.52 -14.11 12.89
N ASN A 351 -8.78 -14.98 13.87
CA ASN A 351 -9.54 -16.20 13.65
C ASN A 351 -10.98 -15.91 13.19
N ASN A 352 -11.63 -14.90 13.78
CA ASN A 352 -12.96 -14.46 13.35
C ASN A 352 -12.93 -13.96 11.91
N LEU A 353 -11.96 -13.11 11.56
CA LEU A 353 -11.79 -12.61 10.19
C LEU A 353 -11.51 -13.75 9.19
N ARG A 354 -10.63 -14.69 9.54
CA ARG A 354 -10.34 -15.87 8.72
C ARG A 354 -11.59 -16.72 8.50
N THR A 355 -12.42 -16.89 9.53
CA THR A 355 -13.65 -17.69 9.43
C THR A 355 -14.64 -17.10 8.43
N PHE A 356 -14.69 -15.78 8.28
CA PHE A 356 -15.60 -15.11 7.33
C PHE A 356 -15.11 -15.13 5.87
N PHE A 357 -13.79 -15.02 5.66
CA PHE A 357 -13.24 -14.77 4.31
C PHE A 357 -12.35 -15.89 3.77
N ASP A 358 -11.91 -16.82 4.62
CA ASP A 358 -11.06 -17.95 4.29
C ASP A 358 -9.83 -17.60 3.42
N CYS A 359 -9.12 -16.54 3.80
CA CYS A 359 -7.97 -16.06 3.05
C CYS A 359 -6.82 -15.59 3.96
N LYS A 360 -5.72 -15.12 3.36
CA LYS A 360 -4.57 -14.64 4.12
C LYS A 360 -4.89 -13.34 4.86
N VAL A 361 -4.32 -13.17 6.04
CA VAL A 361 -4.46 -11.95 6.85
C VAL A 361 -3.07 -11.31 7.01
N VAL A 362 -2.91 -10.12 6.46
CA VAL A 362 -1.67 -9.36 6.50
C VAL A 362 -1.75 -8.32 7.62
N LEU A 363 -0.83 -8.38 8.57
CA LEU A 363 -0.75 -7.51 9.73
C LEU A 363 0.13 -6.30 9.41
N GLY A 364 -0.48 -5.12 9.37
CA GLY A 364 0.20 -3.89 9.02
C GLY A 364 -0.06 -2.74 10.00
N GLY A 365 0.21 -1.52 9.55
CA GLY A 365 0.14 -0.33 10.40
C GLY A 365 1.32 -0.21 11.38
N TYR A 366 1.09 0.50 12.48
CA TYR A 366 2.15 0.91 13.41
C TYR A 366 2.72 -0.28 14.17
N VAL A 367 1.85 -1.16 14.67
CA VAL A 367 2.29 -2.40 15.33
C VAL A 367 2.84 -3.38 14.29
N GLY A 368 2.28 -3.40 13.07
CA GLY A 368 2.77 -4.21 11.95
C GLY A 368 4.26 -4.00 11.64
N GLY A 369 4.77 -2.78 11.77
CA GLY A 369 6.19 -2.45 11.60
C GLY A 369 7.14 -3.11 12.62
N TYR A 370 6.63 -3.68 13.72
CA TYR A 370 7.41 -4.43 14.71
C TYR A 370 7.08 -5.94 14.73
N ILE A 371 5.91 -6.33 14.21
CA ILE A 371 5.36 -7.70 14.32
C ILE A 371 6.19 -8.77 13.60
N LYS A 372 7.00 -8.41 12.58
CA LYS A 372 7.75 -9.38 11.77
C LYS A 372 8.61 -10.33 12.62
N LYS A 373 9.19 -9.85 13.73
CA LYS A 373 9.98 -10.68 14.66
C LYS A 373 9.13 -11.67 15.46
N TYR A 374 7.88 -11.32 15.75
CA TYR A 374 6.95 -12.10 16.58
C TYR A 374 5.94 -12.90 15.75
N ILE A 375 6.06 -12.89 14.43
CA ILE A 375 5.05 -13.47 13.53
C ILE A 375 4.83 -14.96 13.81
N LYS A 376 5.90 -15.72 14.13
CA LYS A 376 5.78 -17.16 14.44
C LYS A 376 4.94 -17.41 15.70
N ASP A 377 5.08 -16.60 16.73
CA ASP A 377 4.31 -16.75 17.97
C ASP A 377 2.82 -16.45 17.72
N ILE A 378 2.54 -15.43 16.90
CA ILE A 378 1.18 -15.11 16.47
C ILE A 378 0.60 -16.26 15.62
N GLN A 379 1.38 -16.82 14.69
CA GLN A 379 0.98 -17.96 13.85
C GLN A 379 0.64 -19.20 14.70
N ILE A 380 1.41 -19.48 15.75
CA ILE A 380 1.12 -20.58 16.70
C ILE A 380 -0.22 -20.35 17.41
N GLN A 381 -0.47 -19.12 17.89
CA GLN A 381 -1.69 -18.79 18.62
C GLN A 381 -2.94 -18.85 17.72
N VAL A 382 -2.85 -18.42 16.47
CA VAL A 382 -3.99 -18.51 15.53
C VAL A 382 -4.22 -19.94 15.04
N ALA A 383 -3.17 -20.73 14.85
CA ALA A 383 -3.29 -22.14 14.47
C ALA A 383 -4.10 -22.93 15.51
N GLY A 384 -3.84 -22.69 16.79
CA GLY A 384 -4.59 -23.31 17.89
C GLY A 384 -6.07 -22.89 18.00
N ARG A 385 -6.50 -21.88 17.24
CA ARG A 385 -7.89 -21.39 17.19
C ARG A 385 -8.62 -21.75 15.90
N ASN A 386 -7.87 -22.12 14.86
CA ASN A 386 -8.42 -22.37 13.54
C ASN A 386 -9.24 -23.66 13.56
N THR A 387 -10.48 -23.56 13.09
CA THR A 387 -11.45 -24.66 13.11
C THR A 387 -11.13 -25.75 12.08
N PHE A 388 -10.46 -25.39 10.97
CA PHE A 388 -10.33 -26.26 9.80
C PHE A 388 -8.98 -26.96 9.72
N GLU A 389 -7.92 -26.32 10.21
CA GLU A 389 -6.54 -26.80 10.10
C GLU A 389 -5.72 -26.32 11.29
N ASN A 390 -4.70 -27.07 11.69
CA ASN A 390 -3.72 -26.63 12.68
C ASN A 390 -2.56 -25.90 11.99
N ASP A 391 -2.90 -24.89 11.19
CA ASP A 391 -1.94 -24.05 10.47
C ASP A 391 -2.27 -22.57 10.68
N GLY A 392 -1.23 -21.78 10.93
CA GLY A 392 -1.27 -20.33 11.09
C GLY A 392 -0.57 -19.59 9.96
N SER A 393 0.01 -20.29 8.98
CA SER A 393 0.81 -19.70 7.88
C SER A 393 0.03 -18.69 7.03
N TYR A 394 -1.30 -18.67 7.13
CA TYR A 394 -2.16 -17.68 6.51
C TYR A 394 -2.02 -16.26 7.09
N VAL A 395 -1.36 -16.11 8.25
CA VAL A 395 -1.07 -14.80 8.84
C VAL A 395 0.34 -14.37 8.48
N GLU A 396 0.47 -13.17 7.93
CA GLU A 396 1.73 -12.62 7.46
C GLU A 396 1.95 -11.20 8.02
N ALA A 397 3.21 -10.82 8.23
CA ALA A 397 3.55 -9.42 8.51
C ALA A 397 3.60 -8.62 7.21
N SER A 398 3.19 -7.35 7.26
CA SER A 398 3.31 -6.42 6.13
C SER A 398 4.76 -6.27 5.67
N ASN A 399 4.98 -6.21 4.35
CA ASN A 399 6.27 -5.92 3.74
C ASN A 399 6.59 -4.42 3.73
N PHE A 400 5.58 -3.55 3.80
CA PHE A 400 5.75 -2.09 3.70
C PHE A 400 5.86 -1.36 5.04
N SER A 401 5.60 -2.05 6.17
CA SER A 401 5.74 -1.48 7.52
C SER A 401 5.00 -0.12 7.64
N TRP A 402 5.72 0.96 7.96
CA TRP A 402 5.18 2.33 8.13
C TRP A 402 4.69 3.00 6.84
N TRP A 403 5.06 2.43 5.70
CA TRP A 403 4.89 3.04 4.38
C TRP A 403 3.70 2.49 3.62
N SER A 404 3.03 1.46 4.15
CA SER A 404 1.97 0.71 3.46
C SER A 404 0.91 1.63 2.86
N SER A 405 0.42 2.60 3.64
CA SER A 405 -0.66 3.49 3.23
C SER A 405 -0.22 4.42 2.10
N ALA A 406 0.93 5.09 2.26
CA ALA A 406 1.50 5.96 1.24
C ALA A 406 1.85 5.20 -0.04
N VAL A 407 2.54 4.06 0.05
CA VAL A 407 2.92 3.24 -1.11
C VAL A 407 1.67 2.77 -1.85
N GLY A 408 0.67 2.27 -1.13
CA GLY A 408 -0.57 1.81 -1.75
C GLY A 408 -1.40 2.92 -2.36
N GLY A 409 -1.41 4.10 -1.72
CA GLY A 409 -1.94 5.33 -2.30
C GLY A 409 -1.31 5.64 -3.65
N ALA A 410 0.03 5.72 -3.69
CA ALA A 410 0.77 5.97 -4.93
C ALA A 410 0.45 4.93 -6.02
N LEU A 411 0.39 3.65 -5.63
CA LEU A 411 0.09 2.54 -6.52
C LEU A 411 -1.33 2.59 -7.11
N LEU A 412 -2.29 3.24 -6.45
CA LEU A 412 -3.64 3.40 -7.01
C LEU A 412 -3.62 4.28 -8.26
N TYR A 413 -2.88 5.39 -8.25
CA TYR A 413 -2.68 6.23 -9.45
C TYR A 413 -1.92 5.45 -10.54
N VAL A 414 -0.88 4.70 -10.17
CA VAL A 414 -0.15 3.83 -11.10
C VAL A 414 -1.09 2.79 -11.72
N SER A 415 -1.97 2.17 -10.92
CA SER A 415 -2.96 1.19 -11.38
C SER A 415 -3.95 1.79 -12.38
N GLU A 416 -4.47 2.99 -12.10
CA GLU A 416 -5.40 3.68 -12.97
C GLU A 416 -4.74 4.07 -14.29
N PHE A 417 -3.53 4.60 -14.25
CA PHE A 417 -2.77 4.89 -15.46
C PHE A 417 -2.54 3.63 -16.30
N ILE A 418 -2.06 2.54 -15.69
CA ILE A 418 -1.81 1.28 -16.38
C ILE A 418 -3.09 0.71 -17.00
N LYS A 419 -4.30 0.96 -16.48
CA LYS A 419 -5.57 0.51 -17.09
C LYS A 419 -5.93 1.30 -18.35
N GLU A 420 -5.45 2.55 -18.46
CA GLU A 420 -5.78 3.45 -19.55
C GLU A 420 -4.80 3.42 -20.72
N VAL A 421 -3.59 2.87 -20.52
CA VAL A 421 -2.64 2.54 -21.60
C VAL A 421 -3.29 1.60 -22.61
#